data_AF-A0A1V5P6I6-F1
#
_entry.id   AF-A0A1V5P6I6-F1
#
_cell.length_a   1.000
_cell.length_b   1.000
_cell.length_c   1.000
_cell.angle_alpha   90.00
_cell.angle_beta   90.00
_cell.angle_gamma   90.00
#
_symmetry.space_group_name_H-M   'P 1'
#
loop_
_entity.id
_entity.type
_entity.pdbx_description
1 polymer ?
#
loop_
_entity_poly.entity_id
_entity_poly.type
_entity_poly.pdbx_seq_one_letter_code
_entity_poly.pdbx_strand_id
1 'polypeptide(L)'
;MDAVFLDPSRRSGGKRIFNLEGLEPPFSELMTLREHTPSMGIKIFPGINYEEIPAGCEVEFISHNGLCKEGVLWFGDLRKTLPTEFSFSRSVTILPEDIHIEEQEVDPVPSGEPLTYIYEPDPAIIRSHMVEWLAWELEARKLDNNIAYLTSDRFIKTPLARVWKIEKVMSFNLKKINRSIAEHHIGHIVIKKRGLPVEPEEFQKKLKSVKCGKEGTLFLTRCMGRKMAIICADLNCIYPINKL
;
A
#
# COMPACT_ATOMS: atom_id res chain seq x y z
N MET A 1 9.78 -17.03 -31.27
CA MET A 1 9.77 -15.81 -30.44
C MET A 1 10.00 -16.29 -29.03
N ASP A 2 11.04 -15.78 -28.36
CA ASP A 2 11.48 -16.35 -27.07
C ASP A 2 10.61 -15.87 -25.91
N ALA A 3 10.04 -14.67 -26.02
CA ALA A 3 9.08 -14.12 -25.07
C ALA A 3 8.22 -13.02 -25.71
N VAL A 4 7.06 -12.71 -25.11
CA VAL A 4 6.18 -11.61 -25.51
C VAL A 4 5.72 -10.77 -24.32
N PHE A 5 5.59 -9.46 -24.51
CA PHE A 5 4.99 -8.55 -23.52
C PHE A 5 3.75 -7.87 -24.12
N LEU A 6 2.65 -7.88 -23.39
CA LEU A 6 1.34 -7.41 -23.82
C LEU A 6 0.85 -6.31 -22.87
N ASP A 7 0.50 -5.14 -23.41
CA ASP A 7 -0.15 -4.04 -22.68
C ASP A 7 -1.56 -3.79 -23.27
N PRO A 8 -2.54 -4.65 -22.94
CA PRO A 8 -3.88 -4.54 -23.49
C PRO A 8 -4.58 -3.27 -23.00
N SER A 9 -5.47 -2.73 -23.84
CA SER A 9 -6.25 -1.55 -23.46
C SER A 9 -7.17 -1.88 -22.29
N ARG A 10 -7.20 -0.95 -21.34
CA ARG A 10 -8.08 -1.00 -20.16
C ARG A 10 -9.32 -0.11 -20.31
N ARG A 11 -9.61 0.30 -21.55
CA ARG A 11 -10.78 1.11 -21.90
C ARG A 11 -11.53 0.48 -23.04
N SER A 12 -12.81 0.20 -22.82
CA SER A 12 -13.76 -0.15 -23.86
C SER A 12 -14.90 0.87 -23.84
N GLY A 13 -15.21 1.46 -24.99
CA GLY A 13 -16.25 2.49 -25.12
C GLY A 13 -16.07 3.69 -24.18
N GLY A 14 -14.83 4.04 -23.84
CA GLY A 14 -14.52 5.16 -22.94
C GLY A 14 -14.69 4.89 -21.44
N LYS A 15 -15.16 3.70 -21.03
CA LYS A 15 -15.29 3.29 -19.63
C LYS A 15 -14.04 2.56 -19.14
N ARG A 16 -13.77 2.66 -17.84
CA ARG A 16 -12.66 1.93 -17.19
C ARG A 16 -13.08 0.48 -16.94
N ILE A 17 -12.23 -0.46 -17.33
CA ILE A 17 -12.39 -1.89 -17.06
C ILE A 17 -11.79 -2.25 -15.71
N PHE A 18 -12.45 -3.18 -15.02
CA PHE A 18 -12.12 -3.65 -13.66
C PHE A 18 -12.07 -5.17 -13.53
N ASN A 19 -12.12 -5.92 -14.64
CA ASN A 19 -11.89 -7.37 -14.70
C ASN A 19 -10.96 -7.68 -15.89
N LEU A 20 -10.30 -8.83 -15.89
CA LEU A 20 -9.36 -9.24 -16.94
C LEU A 20 -10.06 -9.49 -18.27
N GLU A 21 -11.23 -10.13 -18.26
CA GLU A 21 -11.91 -10.48 -19.51
C GLU A 21 -12.38 -9.26 -20.29
N GLY A 22 -12.59 -8.13 -19.61
CA GLY A 22 -12.94 -6.86 -20.25
C GLY A 22 -11.77 -6.14 -20.90
N LEU A 23 -10.52 -6.63 -20.78
CA LEU A 23 -9.37 -6.08 -21.49
C LEU A 23 -9.58 -6.15 -23.02
N GLU A 24 -8.83 -5.34 -23.76
CA GLU A 24 -8.88 -5.37 -25.23
C GLU A 24 -7.46 -5.56 -25.80
N PRO A 25 -7.14 -6.74 -26.37
CA PRO A 25 -7.99 -7.94 -26.51
C PRO A 25 -8.40 -8.57 -25.16
N PRO A 26 -9.49 -9.35 -25.11
CA PRO A 26 -9.91 -10.08 -23.90
C PRO A 26 -8.82 -10.99 -23.37
N PHE A 27 -8.74 -11.13 -22.05
CA PHE A 27 -7.69 -11.94 -21.42
C PHE A 27 -7.66 -13.38 -21.90
N SER A 28 -8.83 -14.01 -22.09
CA SER A 28 -8.94 -15.36 -22.65
C SER A 28 -8.25 -15.50 -24.02
N GLU A 29 -8.35 -14.49 -24.87
CA GLU A 29 -7.70 -14.45 -26.18
C GLU A 29 -6.18 -14.28 -26.04
N LEU A 30 -5.72 -13.39 -25.17
CA LEU A 30 -4.28 -13.20 -24.90
C LEU A 30 -3.62 -14.50 -24.44
N MET A 31 -4.34 -15.31 -23.63
CA MET A 31 -3.82 -16.56 -23.10
C MET A 31 -3.60 -17.64 -24.15
N THR A 32 -4.28 -17.57 -25.32
CA THR A 32 -4.05 -18.52 -26.43
C THR A 32 -2.62 -18.41 -27.00
N LEU A 33 -1.97 -17.25 -26.87
CA LEU A 33 -0.60 -17.04 -27.32
C LEU A 33 0.41 -17.91 -26.56
N ARG A 34 0.07 -18.38 -25.35
CA ARG A 34 0.94 -19.22 -24.53
C ARG A 34 1.23 -20.59 -25.14
N GLU A 35 0.37 -21.08 -26.03
CA GLU A 35 0.58 -22.35 -26.75
C GLU A 35 1.84 -22.29 -27.63
N HIS A 36 2.19 -21.09 -28.11
CA HIS A 36 3.32 -20.87 -29.02
C HIS A 36 4.46 -20.09 -28.36
N THR A 37 4.15 -19.27 -27.34
CA THR A 37 5.13 -18.46 -26.60
C THR A 37 4.85 -18.57 -25.08
N PRO A 38 5.39 -19.60 -24.39
CA PRO A 38 5.10 -19.84 -22.97
C PRO A 38 5.57 -18.72 -22.03
N SER A 39 6.66 -18.05 -22.38
CA SER A 39 7.27 -16.94 -21.65
C SER A 39 6.59 -15.63 -22.04
N MET A 40 5.78 -15.09 -21.13
CA MET A 40 4.90 -13.95 -21.43
C MET A 40 4.74 -13.02 -20.24
N GLY A 41 4.72 -11.72 -20.50
CA GLY A 41 4.31 -10.68 -19.56
C GLY A 41 3.01 -10.03 -20.02
N ILE A 42 2.01 -9.93 -19.14
CA ILE A 42 0.77 -9.20 -19.42
C ILE A 42 0.60 -8.10 -18.38
N LYS A 43 0.63 -6.85 -18.83
CA LYS A 43 0.30 -5.73 -17.97
C LYS A 43 -1.19 -5.72 -17.63
N ILE A 44 -1.47 -5.55 -16.36
CA ILE A 44 -2.80 -5.52 -15.78
C ILE A 44 -2.97 -4.30 -14.89
N PHE A 45 -4.20 -4.14 -14.40
CA PHE A 45 -4.51 -3.08 -13.46
C PHE A 45 -4.09 -3.42 -12.04
N PRO A 46 -3.56 -2.44 -11.27
CA PRO A 46 -3.16 -2.69 -9.90
C PRO A 46 -4.35 -3.13 -9.05
N GLY A 47 -5.59 -2.76 -9.38
CA GLY A 47 -6.80 -3.14 -8.63
C GLY A 47 -7.42 -4.49 -9.01
N ILE A 48 -6.66 -5.43 -9.60
CA ILE A 48 -7.16 -6.75 -10.03
C ILE A 48 -7.85 -7.52 -8.90
N ASN A 49 -8.95 -8.25 -9.15
CA ASN A 49 -9.43 -9.21 -8.15
C ASN A 49 -8.46 -10.40 -8.08
N TYR A 50 -8.03 -10.81 -6.88
CA TYR A 50 -7.09 -11.95 -6.74
C TYR A 50 -7.68 -13.26 -7.26
N GLU A 51 -9.00 -13.41 -7.22
CA GLU A 51 -9.70 -14.57 -7.78
C GLU A 51 -9.60 -14.68 -9.30
N GLU A 52 -9.28 -13.58 -9.98
CA GLU A 52 -9.06 -13.55 -11.44
C GLU A 52 -7.62 -13.87 -11.82
N ILE A 53 -6.68 -13.91 -10.86
CA ILE A 53 -5.28 -14.16 -11.16
C ILE A 53 -5.11 -15.64 -11.54
N PRO A 54 -4.59 -15.94 -12.75
CA PRO A 54 -4.49 -17.31 -13.23
C PRO A 54 -3.45 -18.11 -12.47
N ALA A 55 -3.67 -19.42 -12.40
CA ALA A 55 -2.68 -20.34 -11.88
C ALA A 55 -1.39 -20.34 -12.72
N GLY A 56 -0.27 -20.63 -12.05
CA GLY A 56 1.04 -20.78 -12.64
C GLY A 56 1.66 -19.47 -13.12
N CYS A 57 1.20 -18.30 -12.66
CA CYS A 57 1.87 -17.03 -12.92
C CYS A 57 2.61 -16.52 -11.68
N GLU A 58 3.44 -15.50 -11.89
CA GLU A 58 3.84 -14.55 -10.86
C GLU A 58 3.07 -13.25 -11.12
N VAL A 59 2.51 -12.64 -10.08
CA VAL A 59 1.94 -11.29 -10.15
C VAL A 59 2.89 -10.29 -9.48
N GLU A 60 3.41 -9.37 -10.28
CA GLU A 60 4.23 -8.26 -9.79
C GLU A 60 3.37 -7.01 -9.61
N PHE A 61 3.46 -6.35 -8.47
CA PHE A 61 2.89 -5.01 -8.26
C PHE A 61 3.97 -3.95 -8.26
N ILE A 62 3.82 -2.94 -9.13
CA ILE A 62 4.83 -1.91 -9.34
C ILE A 62 4.31 -0.59 -8.78
N SER A 63 5.05 0.00 -7.83
CA SER A 63 4.83 1.36 -7.38
C SER A 63 5.86 2.32 -7.95
N HIS A 64 5.43 3.56 -8.14
CA HIS A 64 6.29 4.66 -8.54
C HIS A 64 5.93 5.90 -7.73
N ASN A 65 6.90 6.43 -6.97
CA ASN A 65 6.72 7.56 -6.05
C ASN A 65 5.57 7.33 -5.04
N GLY A 66 5.52 6.16 -4.41
CA GLY A 66 4.52 5.84 -3.39
C GLY A 66 3.10 5.66 -3.92
N LEU A 67 2.94 5.32 -5.20
CA LEU A 67 1.67 4.99 -5.83
C LEU A 67 1.80 3.68 -6.58
N CYS A 68 0.98 2.67 -6.25
CA CYS A 68 0.90 1.43 -7.04
C CYS A 68 0.28 1.76 -8.40
N LYS A 69 1.12 1.76 -9.44
CA LYS A 69 0.74 2.18 -10.80
C LYS A 69 0.22 1.02 -11.61
N GLU A 70 0.89 -0.12 -11.52
CA GLU A 70 0.74 -1.23 -12.45
C GLU A 70 0.76 -2.56 -11.70
N GLY A 71 0.12 -3.56 -12.30
CA GLY A 71 0.41 -4.96 -12.00
C GLY A 71 0.86 -5.65 -13.29
N VAL A 72 1.66 -6.69 -13.20
CA VAL A 72 2.07 -7.50 -14.35
C VAL A 72 1.95 -8.97 -14.00
N LEU A 73 1.37 -9.75 -14.92
CA LEU A 73 1.36 -11.22 -14.84
C LEU A 73 2.54 -11.76 -15.65
N TRP A 74 3.45 -12.45 -14.99
CA TRP A 74 4.60 -13.10 -15.62
C TRP A 74 4.37 -14.61 -15.72
N PHE A 75 4.69 -15.18 -16.87
CA PHE A 75 4.54 -16.60 -17.20
C PHE A 75 5.83 -17.20 -17.75
N GLY A 76 5.95 -18.53 -17.67
CA GLY A 76 7.10 -19.27 -18.20
C GLY A 76 8.38 -18.90 -17.47
N ASP A 77 9.43 -18.65 -18.24
CA ASP A 77 10.77 -18.33 -17.74
C ASP A 77 10.93 -16.85 -17.34
N LEU A 78 9.89 -16.03 -17.54
CA LEU A 78 9.88 -14.63 -17.07
C LEU A 78 9.49 -14.50 -15.60
N ARG A 79 8.99 -15.57 -14.97
CA ARG A 79 8.76 -15.60 -13.53
C ARG A 79 10.11 -15.67 -12.83
N LYS A 80 10.29 -14.86 -11.80
CA LYS A 80 11.41 -14.93 -10.86
C LYS A 80 11.10 -15.84 -9.70
N THR A 81 9.84 -15.88 -9.27
CA THR A 81 9.39 -16.71 -8.15
C THR A 81 8.52 -17.87 -8.65
N LEU A 82 8.82 -19.10 -8.22
CA LEU A 82 7.96 -20.24 -8.52
C LEU A 82 6.62 -20.14 -7.76
N PRO A 83 5.49 -20.58 -8.34
CA PRO A 83 4.20 -20.56 -7.65
C PRO A 83 4.28 -21.32 -6.32
N THR A 84 3.74 -20.72 -5.26
CA THR A 84 3.56 -21.36 -3.95
C THR A 84 2.35 -22.31 -3.99
N GLU A 85 1.97 -22.89 -2.84
CA GLU A 85 0.72 -23.66 -2.69
C GLU A 85 -0.52 -22.86 -3.16
N PHE A 86 -0.44 -21.52 -3.20
CA PHE A 86 -1.51 -20.59 -3.57
C PHE A 86 -1.59 -20.28 -5.07
N SER A 87 -1.44 -21.26 -5.97
CA SER A 87 -1.72 -21.12 -7.41
C SER A 87 -0.83 -20.13 -8.21
N PHE A 88 -0.35 -19.02 -7.62
CA PHE A 88 0.54 -18.01 -8.19
C PHE A 88 1.49 -17.46 -7.10
N SER A 89 2.59 -16.85 -7.50
CA SER A 89 3.53 -16.14 -6.61
C SER A 89 3.35 -14.62 -6.72
N ARG A 90 3.83 -13.87 -5.73
CA ARG A 90 3.73 -12.41 -5.71
C ARG A 90 5.12 -11.76 -5.69
N SER A 91 5.23 -10.59 -6.30
CA SER A 91 6.42 -9.74 -6.16
C SER A 91 6.04 -8.26 -6.16
N VAL A 92 6.97 -7.44 -5.71
CA VAL A 92 6.83 -5.99 -5.62
C VAL A 92 8.04 -5.32 -6.22
N THR A 93 7.81 -4.29 -7.03
CA THR A 93 8.85 -3.37 -7.46
C THR A 93 8.52 -1.94 -7.04
N ILE A 94 9.49 -1.25 -6.42
CA ILE A 94 9.35 0.13 -5.95
C ILE A 94 10.33 1.02 -6.71
N LEU A 95 9.78 2.03 -7.39
CA LEU A 95 10.52 3.00 -8.19
C LEU A 95 10.36 4.43 -7.62
N PRO A 96 11.39 5.29 -7.76
CA PRO A 96 12.66 5.09 -8.47
C PRO A 96 13.75 4.37 -7.66
N GLU A 97 13.44 3.84 -6.47
CA GLU A 97 14.41 3.21 -5.58
C GLU A 97 15.02 1.91 -6.14
N ASP A 98 14.49 1.37 -7.23
CA ASP A 98 14.94 0.17 -7.94
C ASP A 98 15.00 -1.07 -7.03
N ILE A 99 13.99 -1.20 -6.18
CA ILE A 99 13.87 -2.31 -5.22
C ILE A 99 12.90 -3.33 -5.78
N HIS A 100 13.34 -4.58 -5.86
CA HIS A 100 12.51 -5.73 -6.19
C HIS A 100 12.45 -6.69 -4.99
N ILE A 101 11.25 -7.13 -4.64
CA ILE A 101 10.98 -8.00 -3.49
C ILE A 101 10.13 -9.18 -3.98
N GLU A 102 10.63 -10.38 -3.77
CA GLU A 102 9.91 -11.63 -4.03
C GLU A 102 9.13 -12.06 -2.79
N GLU A 103 7.99 -12.74 -2.98
CA GLU A 103 7.15 -13.24 -1.90
C GLU A 103 7.96 -14.01 -0.85
N GLN A 104 7.76 -13.64 0.41
CA GLN A 104 8.34 -14.30 1.58
C GLN A 104 7.20 -14.85 2.42
N GLU A 105 7.25 -16.14 2.73
CA GLU A 105 6.35 -16.75 3.69
C GLU A 105 6.83 -16.39 5.10
N VAL A 106 5.93 -15.82 5.90
CA VAL A 106 6.22 -15.41 7.28
C VAL A 106 5.03 -15.69 8.19
N ASP A 107 5.30 -15.90 9.48
CA ASP A 107 4.25 -15.98 10.48
C ASP A 107 3.50 -14.65 10.60
N PRO A 108 2.18 -14.67 10.85
CA PRO A 108 1.41 -13.46 11.09
C PRO A 108 1.95 -12.66 12.29
N VAL A 109 2.09 -11.34 12.15
CA VAL A 109 2.43 -10.47 13.27
C VAL A 109 1.19 -10.12 14.10
N PRO A 110 1.34 -9.91 15.43
CA PRO A 110 0.20 -9.53 16.26
C PRO A 110 -0.35 -8.15 15.86
N SER A 111 -1.61 -7.90 16.21
CA SER A 111 -2.14 -6.54 16.27
C SER A 111 -2.11 -5.98 17.69
N GLY A 112 -1.92 -4.67 17.86
CA GLY A 112 -1.93 -4.05 19.17
C GLY A 112 -2.06 -2.52 19.15
N GLU A 113 -2.04 -1.93 20.35
CA GLU A 113 -2.10 -0.48 20.54
C GLU A 113 -0.96 0.26 19.82
N PRO A 114 -1.13 1.54 19.45
CA PRO A 114 -0.05 2.32 18.86
C PRO A 114 1.16 2.43 19.79
N LEU A 115 2.35 2.34 19.20
CA LEU A 115 3.65 2.48 19.85
C LEU A 115 4.22 3.88 19.59
N THR A 116 5.55 4.03 19.47
CA THR A 116 6.20 5.31 19.23
C THR A 116 6.07 5.81 17.78
N TYR A 117 6.09 4.90 16.81
CA TYR A 117 6.06 5.21 15.38
C TYR A 117 4.89 4.53 14.69
N ILE A 118 4.35 5.18 13.66
CA ILE A 118 3.39 4.58 12.72
C ILE A 118 4.01 4.51 11.34
N TYR A 119 3.82 3.39 10.65
CA TYR A 119 4.26 3.16 9.29
C TYR A 119 3.06 2.95 8.38
N GLU A 120 3.09 3.61 7.22
CA GLU A 120 2.22 3.34 6.06
C GLU A 120 3.06 2.61 5.03
N PRO A 121 2.86 1.30 4.84
CA PRO A 121 3.53 0.53 3.80
C PRO A 121 3.30 1.12 2.41
N ASP A 122 4.26 0.92 1.51
CA ASP A 122 4.10 1.27 0.10
C ASP A 122 2.85 0.59 -0.49
N PRO A 123 2.05 1.29 -1.32
CA PRO A 123 0.83 0.71 -1.86
C PRO A 123 1.02 -0.59 -2.65
N ALA A 124 2.18 -0.85 -3.27
CA ALA A 124 2.45 -2.12 -3.91
C ALA A 124 2.64 -3.26 -2.90
N ILE A 125 3.28 -3.02 -1.75
CA ILE A 125 3.37 -3.99 -0.64
C ILE A 125 1.99 -4.29 -0.05
N ILE A 126 1.16 -3.26 0.11
CA ILE A 126 -0.24 -3.43 0.54
C ILE A 126 -0.98 -4.29 -0.48
N ARG A 127 -0.77 -4.02 -1.76
CA ARG A 127 -1.48 -4.68 -2.84
C ARG A 127 -1.04 -6.12 -3.07
N SER A 128 0.22 -6.43 -2.83
CA SER A 128 0.80 -7.78 -2.86
C SER A 128 0.52 -8.59 -1.60
N HIS A 129 -0.19 -8.03 -0.61
CA HIS A 129 -0.46 -8.67 0.68
C HIS A 129 0.81 -9.02 1.49
N MET A 130 1.95 -8.40 1.20
CA MET A 130 3.24 -8.65 1.89
C MET A 130 3.44 -7.76 3.14
N VAL A 131 2.34 -7.33 3.76
CA VAL A 131 2.36 -6.45 4.94
C VAL A 131 2.94 -7.16 6.17
N GLU A 132 2.67 -8.46 6.34
CA GLU A 132 3.21 -9.25 7.45
C GLU A 132 4.74 -9.34 7.35
N TRP A 133 5.27 -9.60 6.15
CA TRP A 133 6.71 -9.63 5.92
C TRP A 133 7.36 -8.27 6.24
N LEU A 134 6.78 -7.18 5.75
CA LEU A 134 7.30 -5.85 6.05
C LEU A 134 7.24 -5.54 7.57
N ALA A 135 6.25 -6.07 8.29
CA ALA A 135 6.17 -5.91 9.73
C ALA A 135 7.32 -6.61 10.46
N TRP A 136 7.72 -7.81 10.02
CA TRP A 136 8.93 -8.48 10.52
C TRP A 136 10.19 -7.66 10.27
N GLU A 137 10.40 -7.18 9.04
CA GLU A 137 11.56 -6.35 8.66
C GLU A 137 11.68 -5.07 9.50
N LEU A 138 10.54 -4.50 9.91
CA LEU A 138 10.47 -3.27 10.69
C LEU A 138 10.43 -3.49 12.20
N GLU A 139 10.55 -4.72 12.69
CA GLU A 139 10.31 -5.07 14.10
C GLU A 139 8.99 -4.44 14.60
N ALA A 140 7.95 -4.53 13.77
CA ALA A 140 6.70 -3.83 13.92
C ALA A 140 5.54 -4.81 14.10
N ARG A 141 4.42 -4.27 14.57
CA ARG A 141 3.14 -4.98 14.69
C ARG A 141 2.05 -4.22 13.95
N LYS A 142 0.93 -4.87 13.67
CA LYS A 142 -0.22 -4.21 13.04
C LYS A 142 -1.01 -3.39 14.06
N LEU A 143 -1.64 -2.30 13.62
CA LEU A 143 -2.62 -1.60 14.46
C LEU A 143 -3.95 -2.38 14.55
N ASP A 144 -4.35 -3.04 13.47
CA ASP A 144 -5.55 -3.88 13.40
C ASP A 144 -5.36 -4.90 12.27
N ASN A 145 -5.89 -6.11 12.44
CA ASN A 145 -5.75 -7.18 11.47
C ASN A 145 -6.31 -6.83 10.08
N ASN A 146 -7.27 -5.90 10.01
CA ASN A 146 -7.97 -5.55 8.77
C ASN A 146 -7.40 -4.31 8.05
N ILE A 147 -6.29 -3.75 8.52
CA ILE A 147 -5.63 -2.60 7.88
C ILE A 147 -4.13 -2.85 7.79
N ALA A 148 -3.47 -2.07 6.92
CA ALA A 148 -2.05 -2.21 6.65
C ALA A 148 -1.15 -1.29 7.50
N TYR A 149 -1.70 -0.45 8.38
CA TYR A 149 -0.83 0.40 9.22
C TYR A 149 -0.08 -0.45 10.24
N LEU A 150 1.23 -0.23 10.31
CA LEU A 150 2.13 -0.88 11.25
C LEU A 150 2.58 0.12 12.32
N THR A 151 3.02 -0.37 13.46
CA THR A 151 3.54 0.44 14.55
C THR A 151 4.73 -0.25 15.22
N SER A 152 5.73 0.53 15.62
CA SER A 152 6.95 0.05 16.30
C SER A 152 7.44 1.09 17.31
N ASP A 153 8.18 0.66 18.33
CA ASP A 153 8.92 1.55 19.22
C ASP A 153 10.26 1.99 18.62
N ARG A 154 10.75 1.25 17.62
CA ARG A 154 12.02 1.56 16.96
C ARG A 154 11.78 2.33 15.68
N PHE A 155 12.60 3.37 15.47
CA PHE A 155 12.67 4.05 14.19
C PHE A 155 13.60 3.29 13.25
N ILE A 156 13.05 2.77 12.16
CA ILE A 156 13.77 2.14 11.06
C ILE A 156 13.40 2.92 9.80
N LYS A 157 14.38 3.62 9.23
CA LYS A 157 14.18 4.32 7.96
C LYS A 157 14.18 3.30 6.83
N THR A 158 13.16 3.34 5.98
CA THR A 158 13.01 2.41 4.86
C THR A 158 12.37 3.10 3.66
N PRO A 159 12.71 2.73 2.42
CA PRO A 159 11.96 3.12 1.23
C PRO A 159 10.62 2.36 1.09
N LEU A 160 10.44 1.27 1.85
CA LEU A 160 9.28 0.38 1.75
C LEU A 160 8.02 0.90 2.46
N ALA A 161 8.18 1.95 3.27
CA ALA A 161 7.09 2.54 4.02
C ALA A 161 7.38 4.01 4.33
N ARG A 162 6.32 4.81 4.43
CA ARG A 162 6.41 6.11 5.08
C ARG A 162 6.24 5.96 6.58
N VAL A 163 6.93 6.80 7.34
CA VAL A 163 6.98 6.71 8.80
C VAL A 163 6.75 8.06 9.45
N TRP A 164 5.95 8.06 10.50
CA TRP A 164 5.69 9.24 11.33
C TRP A 164 5.90 8.92 12.80
N LYS A 165 6.35 9.91 13.56
CA LYS A 165 6.41 9.83 15.02
C LYS A 165 5.04 10.17 15.59
N ILE A 166 4.51 9.30 16.44
CA ILE A 166 3.25 9.54 17.13
C ILE A 166 3.44 10.61 18.20
N GLU A 167 2.63 11.66 18.16
CA GLU A 167 2.60 12.72 19.18
C GLU A 167 1.40 12.55 20.12
N LYS A 168 0.25 12.09 19.60
CA LYS A 168 -0.94 11.85 20.41
C LYS A 168 -1.83 10.75 19.86
N VAL A 169 -2.23 9.82 20.72
CA VAL A 169 -3.29 8.84 20.46
C VAL A 169 -4.57 9.25 21.19
N MET A 170 -5.73 9.12 20.52
CA MET A 170 -7.03 9.39 21.13
C MET A 170 -8.17 8.60 20.48
N SER A 171 -9.28 8.43 21.21
CA SER A 171 -10.54 7.95 20.64
C SER A 171 -11.01 8.86 19.50
N PHE A 172 -11.59 8.31 18.43
CA PHE A 172 -12.18 9.11 17.36
C PHE A 172 -13.33 10.01 17.89
N ASN A 173 -13.00 11.28 18.18
CA ASN A 173 -13.93 12.26 18.71
C ASN A 173 -13.49 13.67 18.29
N LEU A 174 -14.34 14.37 17.54
CA LEU A 174 -14.01 15.66 16.93
C LEU A 174 -13.56 16.73 17.95
N LYS A 175 -14.17 16.77 19.15
CA LYS A 175 -13.80 17.72 20.21
C LYS A 175 -12.39 17.43 20.75
N LYS A 176 -12.07 16.16 20.99
CA LYS A 176 -10.72 15.75 21.43
C LYS A 176 -9.68 16.02 20.36
N ILE A 177 -10.00 15.73 19.09
CA ILE A 177 -9.12 15.96 17.94
C ILE A 177 -8.80 17.45 17.81
N ASN A 178 -9.82 18.33 17.76
CA ASN A 178 -9.61 19.77 17.65
C ASN A 178 -8.84 20.36 18.83
N ARG A 179 -9.05 19.85 20.05
CA ARG A 179 -8.25 20.23 21.21
C ARG A 179 -6.78 19.82 21.02
N SER A 180 -6.54 18.59 20.58
CA SER A 180 -5.17 18.10 20.39
C SER A 180 -4.43 18.82 19.26
N ILE A 181 -5.12 19.19 18.17
CA ILE A 181 -4.58 20.02 17.09
C ILE A 181 -4.07 21.36 17.64
N ALA A 182 -4.86 21.99 18.52
CA ALA A 182 -4.47 23.24 19.16
C ALA A 182 -3.29 23.06 20.12
N GLU A 183 -3.32 22.05 20.98
CA GLU A 183 -2.22 21.72 21.92
C GLU A 183 -0.88 21.49 21.19
N HIS A 184 -0.92 20.85 20.01
CA HIS A 184 0.26 20.57 19.19
C HIS A 184 0.59 21.69 18.20
N HIS A 185 -0.13 22.81 18.23
CA HIS A 185 0.10 23.97 17.36
C HIS A 185 0.12 23.62 15.86
N ILE A 186 -0.80 22.76 15.42
CA ILE A 186 -0.86 22.30 14.03
C ILE A 186 -1.69 23.27 13.18
N GLY A 187 -1.07 23.80 12.12
CA GLY A 187 -1.68 24.76 11.21
C GLY A 187 -2.06 24.18 9.86
N HIS A 188 -1.31 23.19 9.38
CA HIS A 188 -1.65 22.44 8.18
C HIS A 188 -1.83 20.97 8.54
N ILE A 189 -3.00 20.40 8.21
CA ILE A 189 -3.38 19.04 8.60
C ILE A 189 -3.52 18.18 7.36
N VAL A 190 -2.69 17.15 7.26
CA VAL A 190 -2.84 16.07 6.28
C VAL A 190 -3.66 14.96 6.93
N ILE A 191 -4.81 14.60 6.35
CA ILE A 191 -5.59 13.46 6.83
C ILE A 191 -5.17 12.19 6.10
N LYS A 192 -4.84 11.16 6.89
CA LYS A 192 -4.67 9.77 6.43
C LYS A 192 -5.82 8.94 6.94
N LYS A 193 -6.55 8.24 6.07
CA LYS A 193 -7.67 7.36 6.50
C LYS A 193 -7.44 5.90 6.11
N ARG A 194 -7.78 4.97 6.99
CA ARG A 194 -7.90 3.54 6.64
C ARG A 194 -8.79 2.80 7.64
N GLY A 195 -9.76 2.04 7.14
CA GLY A 195 -10.65 1.22 7.99
C GLY A 195 -11.75 1.99 8.71
N LEU A 196 -12.06 3.23 8.30
CA LEU A 196 -13.18 4.03 8.82
C LEU A 196 -14.03 4.60 7.67
N PRO A 197 -15.37 4.63 7.80
CA PRO A 197 -16.27 5.26 6.83
C PRO A 197 -16.30 6.79 7.05
N VAL A 198 -15.18 7.45 6.76
CA VAL A 198 -15.03 8.90 6.87
C VAL A 198 -14.55 9.42 5.54
N GLU A 199 -15.19 10.47 5.03
CA GLU A 199 -14.70 11.20 3.85
C GLU A 199 -13.70 12.28 4.28
N PRO A 200 -12.42 12.21 3.87
CA PRO A 200 -11.38 13.12 4.34
C PRO A 200 -11.71 14.58 4.08
N GLU A 201 -12.24 14.90 2.90
CA GLU A 201 -12.58 16.28 2.52
C GLU A 201 -13.70 16.86 3.41
N GLU A 202 -14.74 16.06 3.68
CA GLU A 202 -15.82 16.47 4.58
C GLU A 202 -15.35 16.58 6.03
N PHE A 203 -14.42 15.72 6.45
CA PHE A 203 -13.86 15.75 7.79
C PHE A 203 -12.90 16.92 7.97
N GLN A 204 -12.08 17.25 6.96
CA GLN A 204 -11.16 18.38 6.96
C GLN A 204 -11.88 19.69 7.28
N LYS A 205 -13.08 19.90 6.71
CA LYS A 205 -13.93 21.08 6.96
C LYS A 205 -14.34 21.24 8.42
N LYS A 206 -14.30 20.17 9.22
CA LYS A 206 -14.67 20.16 10.65
C LYS A 206 -13.47 20.39 11.57
N LEU A 207 -12.24 20.32 11.04
CA LEU A 207 -11.01 20.50 11.79
C LEU A 207 -10.71 21.99 12.03
N LYS A 208 -10.16 22.29 13.20
CA LYS A 208 -9.79 23.65 13.61
C LYS A 208 -8.28 23.78 13.64
N SER A 209 -7.68 24.15 12.51
CA SER A 209 -6.25 24.44 12.43
C SER A 209 -5.87 25.74 13.17
N VAL A 210 -4.60 25.84 13.56
CA VAL A 210 -4.02 27.03 14.19
C VAL A 210 -3.34 27.89 13.13
N LYS A 211 -3.46 29.22 13.21
CA LYS A 211 -2.72 30.14 12.32
C LYS A 211 -1.22 30.01 12.58
N CYS A 212 -0.42 29.98 11.50
CA CYS A 212 1.05 29.86 11.56
C CYS A 212 1.55 28.63 12.33
N GLY A 213 0.72 27.58 12.45
CA GLY A 213 1.11 26.32 13.08
C GLY A 213 1.95 25.43 12.17
N LYS A 214 2.60 24.42 12.75
CA LYS A 214 3.39 23.42 12.02
C LYS A 214 2.49 22.49 11.17
N GLU A 215 3.10 21.76 10.25
CA GLU A 215 2.43 20.64 9.60
C GLU A 215 2.23 19.48 10.58
N GLY A 216 1.11 18.77 10.46
CA GLY A 216 0.81 17.58 11.23
C GLY A 216 -0.03 16.60 10.41
N THR A 217 0.17 15.31 10.63
CA THR A 217 -0.63 14.26 9.99
C THR A 217 -1.62 13.69 10.99
N LEU A 218 -2.89 13.67 10.62
CA LEU A 218 -3.98 13.07 11.39
C LEU A 218 -4.37 11.73 10.75
N PHE A 219 -4.03 10.64 11.43
CA PHE A 219 -4.50 9.31 11.07
C PHE A 219 -5.88 9.07 11.67
N LEU A 220 -6.84 8.76 10.81
CA LEU A 220 -8.19 8.31 11.18
C LEU A 220 -8.28 6.83 10.83
N THR A 221 -8.21 5.99 11.84
CA THR A 221 -8.08 4.55 11.62
C THR A 221 -8.77 3.70 12.66
N ARG A 222 -8.59 2.38 12.57
CA ARG A 222 -9.04 1.43 13.57
C ARG A 222 -7.83 0.81 14.25
N CYS A 223 -7.97 0.56 15.55
CA CYS A 223 -6.99 -0.16 16.34
C CYS A 223 -7.74 -1.20 17.15
N MET A 224 -7.41 -2.48 16.98
CA MET A 224 -8.07 -3.60 17.66
C MET A 224 -9.63 -3.50 17.62
N GLY A 225 -10.20 -3.19 16.46
CA GLY A 225 -11.64 -3.05 16.25
C GLY A 225 -12.26 -1.71 16.64
N ARG A 226 -11.51 -0.80 17.26
CA ARG A 226 -12.01 0.49 17.78
C ARG A 226 -11.59 1.65 16.89
N LYS A 227 -12.49 2.62 16.69
CA LYS A 227 -12.17 3.85 15.94
C LYS A 227 -11.21 4.73 16.72
N MET A 228 -10.11 5.13 16.08
CA MET A 228 -9.01 5.87 16.68
C MET A 228 -8.61 7.06 15.81
N ALA A 229 -8.08 8.09 16.47
CA ALA A 229 -7.41 9.22 15.84
C ALA A 229 -6.00 9.35 16.41
N ILE A 230 -5.01 9.56 15.54
CA ILE A 230 -3.60 9.68 15.94
C ILE A 230 -3.00 10.92 15.27
N ILE A 231 -2.44 11.83 16.05
CA ILE A 231 -1.64 12.95 15.56
C ILE A 231 -0.19 12.51 15.50
N CYS A 232 0.42 12.72 14.34
CA CYS A 232 1.81 12.37 14.10
C CYS A 232 2.58 13.53 13.45
N ALA A 233 3.88 13.59 13.73
CA ALA A 233 4.83 14.44 13.03
C ALA A 233 5.55 13.64 11.93
N ASP A 234 5.67 14.23 10.74
CA ASP A 234 6.45 13.64 9.64
C ASP A 234 7.95 13.71 9.97
N LEU A 235 8.63 12.57 9.82
CA LEU A 235 10.06 12.47 10.11
C LEU A 235 10.94 12.97 8.95
N ASN A 236 10.39 13.12 7.73
CA ASN A 236 11.12 13.67 6.59
C ASN A 236 11.43 15.16 6.77
N CYS A 237 10.67 15.88 7.59
CA CYS A 237 10.98 17.25 7.99
C CYS A 237 12.14 17.33 8.99
N ILE A 238 12.45 16.24 9.69
CA ILE A 238 13.45 16.17 10.77
C ILE A 238 14.77 15.58 10.25
N TYR A 239 14.69 14.66 9.27
CA TYR A 239 15.83 14.04 8.61
C TYR A 239 15.69 14.15 7.08
N PRO A 240 16.04 15.31 6.47
CA PRO A 240 15.89 15.51 5.04
C PRO A 240 16.62 14.41 4.26
N ILE A 241 15.99 13.98 3.17
CA ILE A 241 16.58 13.03 2.23
C ILE A 241 17.74 13.76 1.54
N ASN A 242 18.99 13.39 1.85
CA ASN A 242 20.06 13.60 0.88
C ASN A 242 19.71 12.72 -0.31
N LYS A 243 19.32 13.35 -1.43
CA LYS A 243 19.32 12.67 -2.73
C LYS A 243 20.73 12.13 -2.93
N LEU A 244 20.87 10.82 -2.99
CA LEU A 244 22.05 10.19 -3.58
C LEU A 244 22.09 10.51 -5.07
#